data_AF-A0A839Z0F7-F1
#
_entry.id   AF-A0A839Z0F7-F1
#
_cell.length_a   1.000
_cell.length_b   1.000
_cell.length_c   1.000
_cell.angle_alpha   90.00
_cell.angle_beta   90.00
_cell.angle_gamma   90.00
#
_symmetry.space_group_name_H-M   'P 1'
#
loop_
_entity.id
_entity.type
_entity.pdbx_description
1 polymer ?
#
loop_
_entity_poly.entity_id
_entity_poly.type
_entity_poly.pdbx_seq_one_letter_code
_entity_poly.pdbx_strand_id
1 'polypeptide(L)'
;MMHRRDVDMLDPARTYWVPAVTAPRRDWAGAPGCRKGARFLVDRRSLKPSRTRFPTFDSRPECLRWIMEHRAALNLSLPEAPVAAVRLDRWLLGLDQLGSERP
;
A
#
# COMPACT_ATOMS: atom_id res chain seq x y z
N MET A 1 7.49 12.05 -2.64
CA MET A 1 7.27 10.72 -3.27
C MET A 1 8.52 9.92 -3.00
N MET A 2 8.39 8.70 -2.48
CA MET A 2 9.51 7.95 -1.93
C MET A 2 9.84 6.75 -2.81
N HIS A 3 11.14 6.44 -2.98
CA HIS A 3 11.56 5.16 -3.54
C HIS A 3 11.86 4.16 -2.42
N ARG A 4 11.61 2.86 -2.63
CA ARG A 4 11.89 1.80 -1.64
C ARG A 4 13.35 1.77 -1.17
N ARG A 5 14.28 2.15 -2.05
CA ARG A 5 15.70 2.22 -1.72
C ARG A 5 16.05 3.39 -0.79
N ASP A 6 15.15 4.37 -0.67
CA ASP A 6 15.33 5.54 0.19
C ASP A 6 14.78 5.25 1.61
N VAL A 7 14.30 4.02 1.88
CA VAL A 7 13.78 3.63 3.20
C VAL A 7 14.83 3.75 4.28
N ASP A 8 16.09 3.44 3.96
CA ASP A 8 17.20 3.56 4.92
C ASP A 8 17.52 5.03 5.25
N MET A 9 16.99 5.99 4.50
CA MET A 9 17.12 7.43 4.76
C MET A 9 15.98 8.01 5.60
N LEU A 10 14.95 7.21 5.95
CA LEU A 10 13.90 7.65 6.85
C LEU A 10 14.41 7.77 8.27
N ASP A 11 13.88 8.75 9.01
CA ASP A 11 14.12 8.87 10.44
C ASP A 11 13.50 7.64 11.14
N PRO A 12 14.31 6.73 11.71
CA PRO A 12 13.79 5.50 12.33
C PRO A 12 12.97 5.79 13.59
N ALA A 13 13.09 6.99 14.19
CA ALA A 13 12.27 7.40 15.32
C ALA A 13 10.86 7.85 14.92
N ARG A 14 10.59 8.04 13.62
CA ARG A 14 9.29 8.45 13.10
C ARG A 14 8.47 7.28 12.60
N THR A 15 7.17 7.33 12.89
CA THR A 15 6.20 6.39 12.30
C THR A 15 5.70 6.97 10.98
N TYR A 16 5.86 6.20 9.91
CA TYR A 16 5.35 6.55 8.59
C TYR A 16 4.16 5.67 8.22
N TRP A 17 3.16 6.29 7.60
CA TRP A 17 1.96 5.64 7.09
C TRP A 17 1.97 5.61 5.57
N VAL A 18 1.55 4.49 5.00
CA VAL A 18 1.53 4.28 3.54
C VAL A 18 0.24 3.59 3.09
N PRO A 19 -0.26 3.91 1.89
CA PRO A 19 -1.36 3.18 1.27
C PRO A 19 -0.81 1.85 0.72
N ALA A 20 -1.45 0.76 1.10
CA ALA A 20 -1.07 -0.57 0.71
C ALA A 20 -2.28 -1.40 0.26
N VAL A 21 -2.00 -2.45 -0.50
CA VAL A 21 -3.00 -3.39 -1.02
C VAL A 21 -2.42 -4.80 -1.04
N THR A 22 -3.29 -5.78 -0.81
CA THR A 22 -2.97 -7.21 -0.95
C THR A 22 -3.73 -7.76 -2.14
N ALA A 23 -3.06 -8.49 -3.02
CA ALA A 23 -3.68 -9.11 -4.19
C ALA A 23 -4.75 -10.12 -3.74
N PRO A 24 -6.02 -9.94 -4.13
CA PRO A 24 -7.12 -10.79 -3.66
C PRO A 24 -7.08 -12.20 -4.27
N ARG A 25 -6.46 -12.34 -5.44
CA ARG A 25 -6.35 -13.59 -6.21
C ARG A 25 -5.03 -13.67 -6.97
N ARG A 26 -4.70 -14.87 -7.45
CA ARG A 26 -3.58 -15.08 -8.40
C ARG A 26 -3.94 -14.37 -9.70
N ASP A 27 -2.91 -13.83 -10.36
CA ASP A 27 -3.04 -13.13 -11.63
C ASP A 27 -4.10 -12.01 -11.57
N TRP A 28 -4.09 -11.27 -10.45
CA TRP A 28 -5.00 -10.18 -10.21
C TRP A 28 -4.80 -9.06 -11.23
N ALA A 29 -5.89 -8.50 -11.75
CA ALA A 29 -5.87 -7.51 -12.83
C ALA A 29 -5.04 -6.24 -12.51
N GLY A 30 -4.96 -5.84 -11.23
CA GLY A 30 -4.11 -4.72 -10.82
C GLY A 30 -2.61 -5.01 -10.92
N ALA A 31 -2.21 -6.29 -10.89
CA ALA A 31 -0.82 -6.74 -10.99
C ALA A 31 -0.73 -8.15 -11.64
N PRO A 32 -0.75 -8.25 -12.98
CA PRO A 32 -0.66 -9.53 -13.68
C PRO A 32 0.59 -10.33 -13.28
N GLY A 33 0.45 -11.65 -13.24
CA GLY A 33 1.48 -12.60 -12.80
C GLY A 33 1.68 -12.70 -11.28
N CYS A 34 0.97 -11.91 -10.47
CA CYS A 34 1.11 -11.97 -9.02
C CYS A 34 0.47 -13.24 -8.42
N ARG A 35 0.94 -13.63 -7.22
CA ARG A 35 0.28 -14.64 -6.39
C ARG A 35 -0.85 -14.01 -5.56
N LYS A 36 -1.85 -14.81 -5.18
CA LYS A 36 -2.81 -14.43 -4.13
C LYS A 36 -2.06 -14.07 -2.86
N GLY A 37 -2.47 -13.01 -2.18
CA GLY A 37 -1.79 -12.51 -0.98
C GLY A 37 -0.51 -11.72 -1.27
N ALA A 38 -0.14 -11.48 -2.53
CA ALA A 38 0.99 -10.62 -2.86
C ALA A 38 0.76 -9.19 -2.35
N ARG A 39 1.77 -8.63 -1.69
CA ARG A 39 1.71 -7.33 -1.00
C ARG A 39 2.32 -6.24 -1.88
N PHE A 40 1.59 -5.16 -2.06
CA PHE A 40 2.02 -4.00 -2.83
C PHE A 40 1.74 -2.71 -2.06
N LEU A 41 2.59 -1.70 -2.30
CA LEU A 41 2.29 -0.33 -1.94
C LEU A 41 1.57 0.34 -3.12
N VAL A 42 0.93 1.48 -2.90
CA VAL A 42 0.25 2.22 -3.97
C VAL A 42 1.13 3.37 -4.43
N ASP A 43 1.41 3.45 -5.72
CA ASP A 43 2.15 4.57 -6.30
C ASP A 43 1.29 5.84 -6.30
N ARG A 44 1.85 6.97 -5.84
CA ARG A 44 1.09 8.23 -5.70
C ARG A 44 0.59 8.77 -7.03
N ARG A 45 1.34 8.57 -8.13
CA ARG A 45 1.07 9.20 -9.43
C ARG A 45 0.17 8.34 -10.29
N SER A 46 0.53 7.06 -10.42
CA SER A 46 -0.19 6.11 -11.27
C SER A 46 -1.37 5.45 -10.57
N LEU A 47 -1.43 5.51 -9.22
CA LEU A 47 -2.44 4.84 -8.40
C LEU A 47 -2.48 3.31 -8.59
N LYS A 48 -1.41 2.74 -9.15
CA LYS A 48 -1.23 1.31 -9.41
C LYS A 48 -0.43 0.64 -8.29
N PRO A 49 -0.47 -0.70 -8.21
CA PRO A 49 0.38 -1.45 -7.32
C PRO A 49 1.86 -1.19 -7.66
N SER A 50 2.66 -0.99 -6.63
CA SER A 50 4.05 -0.62 -6.75
C SER A 50 4.87 -1.32 -5.68
N ARG A 51 6.06 -1.78 -6.09
CA ARG A 51 7.05 -2.35 -5.18
C ARG A 51 8.11 -1.35 -4.78
N THR A 52 8.23 -0.25 -5.52
CA THR A 52 9.38 0.64 -5.45
C THR A 52 9.01 2.09 -5.19
N ARG A 53 7.79 2.54 -5.48
CA ARG A 53 7.40 3.95 -5.40
C ARG A 53 6.08 4.12 -4.67
N PHE A 54 6.05 4.97 -3.66
CA PHE A 54 4.86 5.19 -2.83
C PHE A 54 4.90 6.55 -2.11
N PRO A 55 3.75 7.12 -1.73
CA PRO A 55 3.70 8.23 -0.80
C PRO A 55 3.90 7.74 0.65
N THR A 56 4.53 8.57 1.46
CA THR A 56 4.54 8.45 2.93
C THR A 56 3.74 9.60 3.53
N PHE A 57 3.12 9.33 4.67
CA PHE A 57 2.36 10.29 5.46
C PHE A 57 2.82 10.22 6.92
N ASP A 58 2.78 11.33 7.62
CA ASP A 58 3.23 11.40 9.02
C ASP A 58 2.18 10.85 9.99
N SER A 59 0.92 10.71 9.53
CA SER A 59 -0.18 10.20 10.34
C SER A 59 -1.15 9.30 9.57
N ARG A 60 -1.81 8.39 10.29
CA ARG A 60 -2.87 7.53 9.73
C ARG A 60 -4.03 8.34 9.12
N PRO A 61 -4.56 9.39 9.77
CA PRO A 61 -5.67 10.17 9.21
C PRO A 61 -5.32 10.85 7.90
N GLU A 62 -4.09 11.35 7.73
CA GLU A 62 -3.63 11.93 6.46
C GLU A 62 -3.58 10.90 5.35
N CYS A 63 -3.06 9.70 5.63
CA CYS A 63 -3.05 8.61 4.66
C CYS A 63 -4.48 8.20 4.27
N LEU A 64 -5.40 8.10 5.24
CA LEU A 64 -6.80 7.78 4.98
C LEU A 64 -7.49 8.87 4.16
N ARG A 65 -7.23 10.15 4.48
CA ARG A 65 -7.76 11.28 3.71
C ARG A 65 -7.33 11.19 2.24
N TRP A 66 -6.05 10.91 1.98
CA TRP A 66 -5.54 10.70 0.63
C TRP A 66 -6.23 9.52 -0.08
N ILE A 67 -6.41 8.38 0.60
CA ILE A 67 -7.13 7.22 0.04
C ILE A 67 -8.56 7.58 -0.32
N MET A 68 -9.27 8.33 0.55
CA MET A 68 -10.65 8.75 0.30
C MET A 68 -10.75 9.72 -0.88
N GLU A 69 -9.85 10.69 -0.96
CA GLU A 69 -9.77 11.66 -2.07
C GLU A 69 -9.56 10.97 -3.43
N HIS A 70 -8.79 9.88 -3.48
CA HIS A 70 -8.45 9.17 -4.71
C HIS A 70 -9.28 7.90 -4.94
N ARG A 71 -10.33 7.66 -4.12
CA ARG A 71 -11.07 6.39 -4.06
C ARG A 71 -11.55 5.90 -5.42
N ALA A 72 -12.11 6.77 -6.25
CA ALA A 72 -12.64 6.40 -7.56
C ALA A 72 -11.54 5.84 -8.48
N ALA A 73 -10.41 6.53 -8.57
CA ALA A 73 -9.29 6.11 -9.40
C ALA A 73 -8.55 4.88 -8.84
N LEU A 74 -8.50 4.75 -7.50
CA LEU A 74 -8.00 3.55 -6.83
C LEU A 74 -8.87 2.34 -7.14
N ASN A 75 -10.20 2.45 -7.07
CA ASN A 75 -11.11 1.35 -7.39
C ASN A 75 -10.97 0.87 -8.85
N LEU A 76 -10.71 1.79 -9.78
CA LEU A 76 -10.47 1.46 -11.18
C LEU A 76 -9.11 0.75 -11.38
N SER A 77 -8.07 1.22 -10.69
CA SER A 77 -6.70 0.71 -10.85
C SER A 77 -6.42 -0.56 -10.03
N LEU A 78 -7.18 -0.75 -8.95
CA LEU A 78 -7.02 -1.79 -7.94
C LEU A 78 -8.36 -2.53 -7.74
N PRO A 79 -8.91 -3.15 -8.79
CA PRO A 79 -10.24 -3.76 -8.73
C PRO A 79 -10.25 -4.88 -7.68
N GLU A 80 -11.36 -5.05 -6.96
CA GLU A 80 -11.56 -6.15 -6.00
C GLU A 80 -10.59 -6.14 -4.79
N ALA A 81 -9.71 -5.14 -4.65
CA ALA A 81 -8.67 -5.12 -3.63
C ALA A 81 -8.79 -3.88 -2.74
N PRO A 82 -9.09 -4.04 -1.44
CA PRO A 82 -9.21 -2.90 -0.54
C PRO A 82 -7.83 -2.26 -0.31
N VAL A 83 -7.78 -0.93 -0.47
CA VAL A 83 -6.62 -0.13 -0.10
C VAL A 83 -6.76 0.26 1.36
N ALA A 84 -5.71 0.09 2.16
CA ALA A 84 -5.70 0.62 3.52
C ALA A 84 -4.40 1.36 3.86
N ALA A 85 -4.51 2.20 4.89
CA ALA A 85 -3.38 2.84 5.53
C ALA A 85 -2.71 1.88 6.51
N VAL A 86 -1.45 1.53 6.25
CA VAL A 86 -0.63 0.65 7.11
C VAL A 86 0.61 1.39 7.60
N ARG A 87 1.21 0.92 8.71
CA ARG A 87 2.49 1.46 9.15
C ARG A 87 3.61 0.87 8.27
N LEU A 88 4.50 1.73 7.78
CA LEU A 88 5.54 1.33 6.84
C LEU A 88 6.52 0.32 7.45
N ASP A 89 6.95 0.54 8.68
CA ASP A 89 7.86 -0.35 9.43
C ASP A 89 7.29 -1.77 9.56
N ARG A 90 6.05 -1.88 10.06
CA ARG A 90 5.34 -3.15 10.18
C ARG A 90 5.06 -3.79 8.83
N TRP A 91 4.74 -2.99 7.81
CA TRP A 91 4.50 -3.49 6.47
C TRP A 91 5.77 -4.10 5.86
N LEU A 92 6.91 -3.44 5.97
CA LEU A 92 8.20 -3.94 5.47
C LEU A 92 8.60 -5.25 6.15
N LEU A 93 8.30 -5.39 7.44
CA LEU A 93 8.55 -6.60 8.22
C LEU A 93 7.52 -7.73 8.01
N GLY A 94 6.44 -7.49 7.27
CA GLY A 94 5.39 -8.51 7.06
C GLY A 94 4.37 -8.64 8.19
N LEU A 95 4.35 -7.70 9.14
CA LEU A 95 3.54 -7.74 10.36
C LEU A 95 2.14 -7.15 10.22
N ASP A 96 1.90 -6.32 9.20
CA ASP A 96 0.57 -5.84 8.84
C ASP A 96 0.06 -6.60 7.59
N GLN A 97 -1.02 -7.35 7.75
CA GLN A 97 -1.72 -8.05 6.68
C GLN A 97 -3.10 -7.43 6.49
N LEU A 98 -3.40 -6.99 5.28
CA LEU A 98 -4.76 -6.62 4.89
C LEU A 98 -5.55 -7.92 4.71
N GLY A 99 -6.45 -8.21 5.64
CA GLY A 99 -7.33 -9.37 5.59
C GLY A 99 -6.96 -10.56 6.49
N SER A 100 -6.28 -10.34 7.63
CA SER A 100 -6.24 -11.36 8.69
C SER A 100 -7.44 -11.22 9.64
N GLU A 101 -8.65 -11.35 9.09
CA GLU A 101 -9.70 -12.03 9.86
C GLU A 101 -9.33 -13.52 9.78
N ARG A 102 -8.70 -14.03 10.84
CA ARG A 102 -8.67 -15.48 11.08
C ARG A 102 -10.11 -15.93 11.39
N PRO A 103 -10.46 -17.18 11.03
CA PRO A 103 -11.83 -17.65 10.80
C PRO A 103 -12.79 -17.47 11.97
#